data_AF-W5UZW7-F1
#
_entry.id   AF-W5UZW7-F1
#
_cell.length_a   1.000
_cell.length_b   1.000
_cell.length_c   1.000
_cell.angle_alpha   90.00
_cell.angle_beta   90.00
_cell.angle_gamma   90.00
#
_symmetry.space_group_name_H-M   'P 1'
#
loop_
_entity.id
_entity.type
_entity.pdbx_description
1 polymer ?
#
loop_
_entity_poly.entity_id
_entity_poly.type
_entity_poly.pdbx_seq_one_letter_code
_entity_poly.pdbx_strand_id
1 'polypeptide(L)'
;MNIDSFKLEGSPMWEAIKKLPFSVKKKIFSGVFQVLEISQQHNERARVFKALNITDKSLVEGLSPIEHILSILDPKYSTLLIKEFLEEDKAWIKKYWSKSTYYKNIHKAMDEFLYYLYF
;
A
#
# COMPACT_ATOMS: atom_id res chain seq x y z
N MET A 1 21.54 -3.78 0.66
CA MET A 1 21.49 -4.96 1.55
C MET A 1 20.43 -4.65 2.59
N ASN A 2 19.26 -5.28 2.50
CA ASN A 2 18.05 -4.90 3.26
C ASN A 2 18.05 -5.68 4.59
N ILE A 3 18.30 -4.98 5.70
CA ILE A 3 18.58 -5.60 7.01
C ILE A 3 17.28 -5.90 7.79
N ASP A 4 16.12 -5.42 7.31
CA ASP A 4 14.88 -5.49 8.09
C ASP A 4 13.98 -6.70 7.81
N SER A 5 14.10 -7.35 6.64
CA SER A 5 13.24 -8.51 6.33
C SER A 5 13.49 -9.72 7.23
N PHE A 6 14.68 -9.81 7.85
CA PHE A 6 15.05 -10.92 8.74
C PHE A 6 14.48 -10.78 10.17
N LYS A 7 14.00 -9.60 10.56
CA LYS A 7 13.40 -9.36 11.89
C LYS A 7 11.89 -9.62 11.95
N LEU A 8 11.24 -9.79 10.80
CA LEU A 8 9.79 -9.95 10.69
C LEU A 8 9.33 -11.39 10.98
N GLU A 9 10.18 -12.36 10.63
CA GLU A 9 9.85 -13.78 10.72
C GLU A 9 9.88 -14.28 12.17
N GLY A 10 8.77 -14.89 12.62
CA GLY A 10 8.66 -15.51 13.95
C GLY A 10 7.81 -14.76 14.98
N SER A 11 7.30 -13.55 14.67
CA SER A 11 6.35 -12.88 15.56
C SER A 11 4.95 -13.53 15.48
N PRO A 12 4.15 -13.56 16.57
CA PRO A 12 2.78 -14.11 16.53
C PRO A 12 1.89 -13.43 15.49
N MET A 13 2.07 -12.11 15.30
CA MET A 13 1.34 -11.34 14.29
C MET A 13 1.73 -11.76 12.86
N TRP A 14 3.02 -11.92 12.59
CA TRP A 14 3.50 -12.37 11.28
C TRP A 14 2.91 -13.74 10.90
N GLU A 15 2.91 -14.68 11.84
CA GLU A 15 2.31 -16.00 11.63
C GLU A 15 0.79 -15.94 11.42
N ALA A 16 0.09 -15.01 12.08
CA ALA A 16 -1.33 -14.77 11.85
C ALA A 16 -1.59 -14.21 10.43
N ILE A 17 -0.81 -13.22 9.98
CA ILE A 17 -0.92 -12.63 8.64
C ILE A 17 -0.68 -13.69 7.55
N LYS A 18 0.33 -14.55 7.70
CA LYS A 18 0.62 -15.61 6.71
C LYS A 18 -0.52 -16.61 6.56
N LYS A 19 -1.28 -16.85 7.62
CA LYS A 19 -2.45 -17.76 7.60
C LYS A 19 -3.68 -17.15 6.93
N LEU A 20 -3.74 -15.84 6.73
CA LEU A 20 -4.88 -15.22 6.05
C LEU A 20 -4.96 -15.67 4.58
N PRO A 21 -6.13 -16.13 4.10
CA PRO A 21 -6.32 -16.46 2.70
C PRO A 21 -6.07 -15.27 1.77
N PHE A 22 -5.53 -15.53 0.57
CA PHE A 22 -5.24 -14.48 -0.41
C PHE A 22 -6.46 -13.62 -0.76
N SER A 23 -7.63 -14.26 -0.89
CA SER A 23 -8.89 -13.58 -1.19
C SER A 23 -9.29 -12.59 -0.09
N VAL A 24 -9.02 -12.92 1.18
CA VAL A 24 -9.26 -12.03 2.32
C VAL A 24 -8.30 -10.86 2.28
N LYS A 25 -7.00 -11.13 2.09
CA LYS A 25 -5.99 -10.07 1.93
C LYS A 25 -6.38 -9.12 0.79
N LYS A 26 -6.82 -9.64 -0.36
CA LYS A 26 -7.26 -8.79 -1.50
C LYS A 26 -8.40 -7.85 -1.12
N LYS A 27 -9.41 -8.33 -0.40
CA LYS A 27 -10.52 -7.48 0.07
C LYS A 27 -10.04 -6.36 1.01
N ILE A 28 -9.14 -6.68 1.94
CA ILE A 28 -8.54 -5.68 2.82
C ILE A 28 -7.83 -4.60 2.00
N PHE A 29 -6.98 -5.00 1.05
CA PHE A 29 -6.23 -4.06 0.23
C PHE A 29 -7.12 -3.21 -0.66
N SER A 30 -8.17 -3.78 -1.26
CA SER A 30 -9.16 -2.98 -2.00
C SER A 30 -9.74 -1.85 -1.13
N GLY A 31 -10.12 -2.14 0.11
CA GLY A 31 -10.63 -1.10 1.03
C GLY A 31 -9.57 -0.08 1.44
N VAL A 32 -8.35 -0.54 1.76
CA VAL A 32 -7.23 0.35 2.12
C VAL A 32 -6.90 1.32 0.98
N PHE A 33 -6.79 0.82 -0.25
CA PHE A 33 -6.43 1.65 -1.39
C PHE A 33 -7.56 2.56 -1.87
N GLN A 34 -8.83 2.20 -1.64
CA GLN A 34 -9.96 3.13 -1.80
C GLN A 34 -9.86 4.32 -0.83
N VAL A 35 -9.51 4.08 0.44
CA VAL A 35 -9.30 5.15 1.42
C VAL A 35 -8.11 6.03 1.01
N LEU A 36 -7.03 5.43 0.51
CA LEU A 36 -5.88 6.16 -0.02
C LEU A 36 -6.27 7.06 -1.21
N GLU A 37 -7.02 6.53 -2.17
CA GLU A 37 -7.48 7.29 -3.34
C GLU A 37 -8.33 8.49 -2.92
N ILE A 38 -9.28 8.28 -2.00
CA ILE A 38 -10.11 9.36 -1.43
C ILE A 38 -9.21 10.40 -0.75
N SER A 39 -8.26 9.98 0.07
CA SER A 39 -7.30 10.88 0.73
C SER A 39 -6.50 11.70 -0.27
N GLN A 40 -6.02 11.10 -1.36
CA GLN A 40 -5.28 11.81 -2.41
C GLN A 40 -6.16 12.84 -3.13
N GLN A 41 -7.42 12.50 -3.42
CA GLN A 41 -8.37 13.45 -4.01
C GLN A 41 -8.68 14.63 -3.07
N HIS A 42 -8.82 14.38 -1.76
CA HIS A 42 -9.00 15.43 -0.77
C HIS A 42 -7.76 16.33 -0.67
N ASN A 43 -6.56 15.74 -0.66
CA ASN A 43 -5.31 16.49 -0.61
C ASN A 43 -5.08 17.33 -1.87
N GLU A 44 -5.47 16.84 -3.04
CA GLU A 44 -5.36 17.62 -4.28
C GLU A 44 -6.36 18.78 -4.29
N ARG A 45 -7.61 18.54 -3.87
CA ARG A 45 -8.59 19.61 -3.68
C ARG A 45 -8.04 20.67 -2.72
N ALA A 46 -7.55 20.26 -1.56
CA ALA A 46 -6.94 21.12 -0.56
C ALA A 46 -5.87 22.04 -1.16
N ARG A 47 -4.96 21.50 -1.99
CA ARG A 47 -3.93 22.28 -2.69
C ARG A 47 -4.53 23.32 -3.63
N VAL A 48 -5.55 22.96 -4.39
CA VAL A 48 -6.27 23.90 -5.28
C VAL A 48 -6.94 25.01 -4.47
N PHE A 49 -7.66 24.69 -3.39
CA PHE A 49 -8.30 25.70 -2.53
C PHE A 49 -7.27 26.65 -1.90
N LYS A 50 -6.12 26.12 -1.44
CA LYS A 50 -4.99 26.91 -0.93
C LYS A 50 -4.42 27.82 -2.02
N ALA A 51 -4.23 27.33 -3.25
CA ALA A 51 -3.77 28.13 -4.38
C ALA A 51 -4.76 29.25 -4.76
N LEU A 52 -6.05 29.04 -4.49
CA LEU A 52 -7.11 30.03 -4.70
C LEU A 52 -7.32 30.97 -3.50
N ASN A 53 -6.49 30.93 -2.46
CA ASN A 53 -6.64 31.69 -1.21
C ASN A 53 -7.99 31.47 -0.50
N ILE A 54 -8.63 30.33 -0.72
CA ILE A 54 -9.85 29.95 0.00
C ILE A 54 -9.40 29.24 1.28
N THR A 55 -9.60 29.91 2.41
CA THR A 55 -9.12 29.43 3.71
C THR A 55 -10.02 28.30 4.21
N ASP A 56 -9.62 27.05 4.00
CA ASP A 56 -10.23 25.90 4.66
C ASP A 56 -9.31 25.43 5.80
N LYS A 57 -9.78 25.57 7.04
CA LYS A 57 -9.03 25.19 8.26
C LYS A 57 -9.00 23.67 8.48
N SER A 58 -9.64 22.87 7.62
CA SER A 58 -9.71 21.41 7.76
C SER A 58 -8.55 20.64 7.12
N LEU A 59 -7.54 21.33 6.57
CA LEU A 59 -6.45 20.69 5.84
C LEU A 59 -5.40 20.09 6.79
N VAL A 60 -5.53 18.79 7.04
CA VAL A 60 -4.50 18.00 7.73
C VAL A 60 -3.32 17.79 6.77
N GLU A 61 -2.25 18.56 6.95
CA GLU A 61 -0.98 18.35 6.24
C GLU A 61 -0.22 17.17 6.88
N GLY A 62 -0.10 16.05 6.16
CA GLY A 62 0.67 14.88 6.58
C GLY A 62 0.49 13.68 5.66
N LEU A 63 1.48 12.79 5.60
CA LEU A 63 1.32 11.49 4.93
C LEU A 63 0.32 10.66 5.74
N SER A 64 -0.69 10.12 5.06
CA SER A 64 -1.55 9.11 5.68
C SER A 64 -0.69 7.92 6.14
N PRO A 65 -1.12 7.16 7.17
CA PRO A 65 -0.41 5.95 7.59
C PRO A 65 -0.12 4.99 6.42
N ILE A 66 -1.03 4.95 5.44
CA ILE A 66 -0.88 4.14 4.21
C ILE A 66 0.30 4.65 3.37
N GLU A 67 0.39 5.96 3.11
CA GLU A 67 1.49 6.54 2.33
C GLU A 67 2.83 6.38 3.04
N HIS A 68 2.83 6.50 4.37
CA HIS A 68 4.03 6.23 5.16
C HIS A 68 4.50 4.77 5.01
N ILE A 69 3.59 3.79 5.13
CA ILE A 69 3.92 2.38 4.94
C ILE A 69 4.45 2.12 3.51
N LEU A 70 3.82 2.70 2.49
CA LEU A 70 4.28 2.58 1.11
C LEU A 70 5.69 3.16 0.90
N SER A 71 6.07 4.18 1.68
CA SER A 71 7.39 4.81 1.60
C SER A 71 8.51 3.99 2.24
N ILE A 72 8.21 3.12 3.20
CA ILE A 72 9.20 2.27 3.90
C ILE A 72 9.31 0.86 3.31
N LEU A 73 8.31 0.41 2.55
CA LEU A 73 8.38 -0.86 1.83
C LEU A 73 9.48 -0.85 0.76
N ASP A 74 9.97 -2.04 0.41
CA ASP A 74 10.82 -2.19 -0.77
C ASP A 74 10.12 -1.52 -1.98
N PRO A 75 10.79 -0.60 -2.71
CA PRO A 75 10.19 0.14 -3.83
C PRO A 75 9.49 -0.74 -4.86
N LYS A 76 9.98 -1.97 -5.02
CA LYS A 76 9.40 -2.98 -5.90
C LYS A 76 8.02 -3.44 -5.43
N TYR A 77 7.82 -3.59 -4.12
CA TYR A 77 6.55 -4.00 -3.52
C TYR A 77 5.56 -2.85 -3.48
N SER A 78 5.98 -1.65 -3.08
CA SER A 78 5.10 -0.48 -3.12
C SER A 78 4.63 -0.18 -4.55
N THR A 79 5.51 -0.22 -5.54
CA THR A 79 5.12 -0.09 -6.96
C THR A 79 4.12 -1.18 -7.37
N LEU A 80 4.37 -2.43 -7.00
CA LEU A 80 3.47 -3.54 -7.34
C LEU A 80 2.08 -3.39 -6.71
N LEU A 81 2.01 -2.95 -5.45
CA LEU A 81 0.74 -2.71 -4.75
C LEU A 81 -0.03 -1.55 -5.39
N ILE A 82 0.64 -0.45 -5.73
CA ILE A 82 0.03 0.70 -6.43
C ILE A 82 -0.54 0.25 -7.77
N LYS A 83 0.24 -0.46 -8.59
CA LYS A 83 -0.22 -0.95 -9.90
C LYS A 83 -1.36 -1.96 -9.77
N GLU A 84 -1.37 -2.81 -8.75
CA GLU A 84 -2.41 -3.83 -8.56
C GLU A 84 -3.72 -3.26 -8.03
N PHE A 85 -3.67 -2.33 -7.07
CA PHE A 85 -4.82 -1.91 -6.25
C PHE A 85 -5.24 -0.46 -6.40
N LEU A 86 -4.34 0.45 -6.79
CA LEU A 86 -4.69 1.87 -7.00
C LEU A 86 -4.98 2.15 -8.48
N GLU A 87 -4.03 1.77 -9.35
CA GLU A 87 -4.15 2.02 -10.78
C GLU A 87 -4.87 0.89 -11.54
N GLU A 88 -4.96 -0.29 -10.93
CA GLU A 88 -5.51 -1.52 -11.51
C GLU A 88 -4.90 -1.91 -12.89
N ASP A 89 -3.65 -1.52 -13.16
CA ASP A 89 -2.97 -1.70 -14.45
C ASP A 89 -2.46 -3.14 -14.66
N LYS A 90 -3.37 -4.02 -15.08
CA LYS A 90 -3.05 -5.43 -15.38
C LYS A 90 -2.09 -5.59 -16.56
N ALA A 91 -2.00 -4.62 -17.48
CA ALA A 91 -1.13 -4.70 -18.65
C ALA A 91 0.33 -4.51 -18.23
N TRP A 92 0.61 -3.51 -17.39
CA TRP A 92 1.93 -3.31 -16.79
C TRP A 92 2.36 -4.54 -16.00
N ILE A 93 1.50 -5.09 -15.16
CA ILE A 93 1.83 -6.27 -14.35
C ILE A 93 2.25 -7.45 -15.24
N LYS A 94 1.48 -7.75 -16.29
CA LYS A 94 1.78 -8.84 -17.23
C LYS A 94 3.07 -8.60 -18.03
N LYS A 95 3.45 -7.34 -18.26
CA LYS A 95 4.68 -6.97 -18.97
C LYS A 95 5.92 -7.23 -18.12
N TYR A 96 5.88 -6.92 -16.83
CA TYR A 96 7.04 -7.00 -15.94
C TYR A 96 7.17 -8.34 -15.20
N TRP A 97 6.08 -9.11 -15.10
CA TRP A 97 6.04 -10.30 -14.25
C TRP A 97 5.41 -11.50 -14.96
N SER A 98 6.09 -12.64 -14.87
CA SER A 98 5.44 -13.93 -15.14
C SER A 98 4.37 -14.21 -14.08
N LYS A 99 3.36 -15.03 -14.40
CA LYS A 99 2.26 -15.37 -13.48
C LYS A 99 2.76 -15.85 -12.11
N SER A 100 3.69 -16.80 -12.08
CA SER A 100 4.21 -17.38 -10.83
C SER A 100 5.02 -16.36 -10.02
N THR A 101 5.85 -15.56 -10.70
CA THR A 101 6.64 -14.52 -10.07
C THR A 101 5.75 -13.42 -9.50
N TYR A 102 4.71 -13.01 -10.23
CA TYR A 102 3.70 -12.06 -9.76
C TYR A 102 3.08 -12.54 -8.46
N TYR A 103 2.52 -13.77 -8.42
CA TYR A 103 1.86 -14.28 -7.22
C TYR A 103 2.82 -14.32 -6.02
N LYS A 104 4.06 -14.80 -6.22
CA LYS A 104 5.05 -14.82 -5.14
C LYS A 104 5.32 -13.41 -4.56
N ASN A 105 5.42 -12.40 -5.43
CA ASN A 105 5.79 -11.05 -5.00
C ASN A 105 4.59 -10.26 -4.46
N ILE A 106 3.39 -10.39 -5.03
CA ILE A 106 2.20 -9.72 -4.50
C ILE A 106 1.84 -10.25 -3.11
N HIS A 107 1.95 -11.57 -2.89
CA HIS A 107 1.76 -12.15 -1.56
C HIS A 107 2.73 -11.57 -0.54
N LYS A 108 4.02 -11.55 -0.89
CA LYS A 108 5.05 -10.99 0.00
C LYS A 108 4.86 -9.50 0.28
N ALA A 109 4.53 -8.72 -0.76
CA ALA A 109 4.22 -7.30 -0.63
C ALA A 109 3.04 -7.05 0.31
N MET A 110 1.98 -7.86 0.19
CA MET A 110 0.80 -7.74 1.05
C MET A 110 1.10 -8.13 2.50
N ASP A 111 1.92 -9.16 2.72
CA ASP A 111 2.28 -9.61 4.06
C ASP A 111 3.14 -8.56 4.78
N GLU A 112 4.15 -8.00 4.12
CA GLU A 112 4.99 -6.94 4.67
C GLU A 112 4.18 -5.67 4.94
N PHE A 113 3.31 -5.26 4.01
CA PHE A 113 2.45 -4.09 4.20
C PHE A 113 1.51 -4.27 5.41
N LEU A 114 0.85 -5.43 5.54
CA LEU A 114 -0.03 -5.70 6.68
C LEU A 114 0.74 -5.71 8.00
N TYR A 115 1.97 -6.23 8.01
CA TYR A 115 2.80 -6.19 9.20
C TYR A 115 3.02 -4.74 9.67
N TYR A 116 3.46 -3.86 8.78
CA TYR A 116 3.68 -2.44 9.11
C TYR A 116 2.40 -1.68 9.44
N LEU A 117 1.23 -2.17 9.01
CA LEU A 117 -0.06 -1.56 9.36
C LEU A 117 -0.48 -1.88 10.81
N TYR A 118 -0.09 -3.03 11.34
CA TYR A 118 -0.51 -3.53 12.65
C TYR A 118 0.58 -3.48 13.73
N PHE A 119 1.80 -3.07 13.39
CA PHE A 119 2.94 -2.90 14.30
C PHE A 119 3.19 -1.41 14.55
#